data_AF-A0A067ZF70-F1
#
_entry.id   AF-A0A067ZF70-F1
#
_cell.length_a   1.000
_cell.length_b   1.000
_cell.length_c   1.000
_cell.angle_alpha   90.00
_cell.angle_beta   90.00
_cell.angle_gamma   90.00
#
_symmetry.space_group_name_H-M   'P 1'
#
loop_
_entity.id
_entity.type
_entity.pdbx_description
1 polymer ?
#
loop_
_entity_poly.entity_id
_entity_poly.type
_entity_poly.pdbx_seq_one_letter_code
_entity_poly.pdbx_strand_id
1 'polypeptide(L)'
;ELKDEINPDIILGNTYHLYLRPKLETLEAAGGLHKFMNWDRNILTDSGGYQVYSLSGRRKINEEGVVFKSHIDGSSHFFSPENVMETQRTIGADIIMAFDECTPYPCDYNYAKRSMHMTHRWLKRCVNHLEKVPFKYGHKQAFFPIVQGSTYKDLRKQSAEY
;
A
#
# COMPACT_ATOMS: atom_id res chain seq x y z
N GLU A 1 -23.91 10.74 10.48
CA GLU A 1 -22.75 11.26 11.26
C GLU A 1 -21.55 11.56 10.37
N LEU A 2 -20.76 10.59 9.88
CA LEU A 2 -19.57 10.87 9.04
C LEU A 2 -19.87 11.73 7.79
N LYS A 3 -20.92 11.38 7.03
CA LYS A 3 -21.29 12.12 5.80
C LYS A 3 -21.91 13.48 6.08
N ASP A 4 -22.73 13.57 7.13
CA ASP A 4 -23.61 14.72 7.36
C ASP A 4 -23.04 15.74 8.34
N GLU A 5 -22.21 15.29 9.30
CA GLU A 5 -21.63 16.15 10.35
C GLU A 5 -20.18 16.50 10.08
N ILE A 6 -19.35 15.50 9.72
CA ILE A 6 -17.93 15.71 9.41
C ILE A 6 -17.75 16.10 7.94
N ASN A 7 -18.54 15.48 7.06
CA ASN A 7 -18.54 15.73 5.62
C ASN A 7 -17.14 15.64 4.95
N PRO A 8 -16.36 14.56 5.15
CA PRO A 8 -15.06 14.44 4.51
C PRO A 8 -15.20 14.14 3.01
N ASP A 9 -14.31 14.71 2.21
CA ASP A 9 -14.23 14.45 0.76
C ASP A 9 -13.61 13.09 0.44
N ILE A 10 -12.75 12.60 1.33
CA ILE A 10 -12.01 11.35 1.19
C ILE A 10 -11.74 10.71 2.55
N ILE A 11 -11.69 9.38 2.57
CA ILE A 11 -11.25 8.59 3.73
C ILE A 11 -10.08 7.69 3.37
N LEU A 12 -9.33 7.23 4.38
CA LEU A 12 -8.22 6.29 4.21
C LEU A 12 -8.62 4.89 4.66
N GLY A 13 -8.53 3.92 3.76
CA GLY A 13 -8.63 2.49 4.03
C GLY A 13 -7.26 1.85 4.22
N ASN A 14 -7.10 1.05 5.27
CA ASN A 14 -5.84 0.37 5.56
C ASN A 14 -5.81 -1.00 4.89
N THR A 15 -4.93 -1.17 3.89
CA THR A 15 -4.87 -2.38 3.06
C THR A 15 -4.49 -3.61 3.87
N TYR A 16 -3.57 -3.46 4.82
CA TYR A 16 -3.12 -4.57 5.66
C TYR A 16 -4.27 -5.20 6.46
N HIS A 17 -5.12 -4.37 7.08
CA HIS A 17 -6.25 -4.89 7.85
C HIS A 17 -7.31 -5.50 6.94
N LEU A 18 -7.69 -4.81 5.86
CA LEU A 18 -8.70 -5.28 4.91
C LEU A 18 -8.32 -6.62 4.27
N TYR A 19 -7.02 -6.78 3.95
CA TYR A 19 -6.45 -8.02 3.43
C TYR A 19 -6.58 -9.19 4.41
N LEU A 20 -6.34 -8.98 5.70
CA LEU A 20 -6.43 -10.04 6.71
C LEU A 20 -7.88 -10.33 7.13
N ARG A 21 -8.70 -9.28 7.27
CA ARG A 21 -10.11 -9.38 7.68
C ARG A 21 -10.87 -8.12 7.19
N PRO A 22 -11.91 -8.27 6.37
CA PRO A 22 -12.70 -9.48 6.11
C PRO A 22 -12.15 -10.41 5.00
N LYS A 23 -10.95 -10.13 4.48
CA LYS A 23 -10.33 -10.77 3.31
C LYS A 23 -10.91 -10.30 1.98
N LEU A 24 -10.11 -10.46 0.93
CA LEU A 24 -10.39 -9.91 -0.39
C LEU A 24 -11.57 -10.58 -1.07
N GLU A 25 -11.79 -11.87 -0.86
CA GLU A 25 -12.93 -12.59 -1.44
C GLU A 25 -14.25 -12.01 -0.95
N THR A 26 -14.30 -11.60 0.32
CA THR A 26 -15.48 -10.98 0.93
C THR A 26 -15.74 -9.60 0.36
N LEU A 27 -14.68 -8.77 0.24
CA LEU A 27 -14.79 -7.44 -0.35
C LEU A 27 -15.17 -7.51 -1.83
N GLU A 28 -14.59 -8.44 -2.57
CA GLU A 28 -14.89 -8.64 -3.98
C GLU A 28 -16.34 -9.08 -4.21
N ALA A 29 -16.84 -10.04 -3.41
CA ALA A 29 -18.23 -10.48 -3.47
C ALA A 29 -19.22 -9.36 -3.12
N ALA A 30 -18.83 -8.41 -2.26
CA ALA A 30 -19.63 -7.22 -1.97
C ALA A 30 -19.59 -6.15 -3.08
N GLY A 31 -18.71 -6.28 -4.07
CA GLY A 31 -18.52 -5.29 -5.14
C GLY A 31 -17.53 -4.18 -4.79
N GLY A 32 -16.53 -4.46 -3.94
CA GLY A 32 -15.50 -3.53 -3.49
C GLY A 32 -15.84 -2.83 -2.18
N LEU A 33 -14.88 -2.09 -1.64
CA LEU A 33 -14.96 -1.47 -0.32
C LEU A 33 -16.08 -0.43 -0.22
N HIS A 34 -16.28 0.39 -1.26
CA HIS A 34 -17.38 1.36 -1.32
C HIS A 34 -18.73 0.73 -1.04
N LYS A 35 -19.05 -0.38 -1.74
CA LYS A 35 -20.29 -1.13 -1.56
C LYS A 35 -20.34 -1.80 -0.19
N PHE A 36 -19.23 -2.40 0.24
CA PHE A 36 -19.13 -3.10 1.52
C PHE A 36 -19.44 -2.20 2.72
N MET A 37 -18.94 -0.96 2.71
CA MET A 37 -19.15 0.00 3.81
C MET A 37 -20.25 1.04 3.54
N ASN A 38 -20.94 0.93 2.39
CA ASN A 38 -21.93 1.90 1.92
C ASN A 38 -21.39 3.34 1.88
N TRP A 39 -20.20 3.52 1.30
CA TRP A 39 -19.53 4.82 1.14
C TRP A 39 -19.43 5.19 -0.34
N ASP A 40 -20.04 6.32 -0.69
CA ASP A 40 -20.20 6.79 -2.07
C ASP A 40 -19.25 7.94 -2.45
N ARG A 41 -18.23 8.21 -1.63
CA ARG A 41 -17.18 9.22 -1.90
C ARG A 41 -15.81 8.58 -2.00
N ASN A 42 -14.79 9.40 -2.21
CA ASN A 42 -13.45 8.91 -2.49
C ASN A 42 -12.86 8.10 -1.32
N ILE A 43 -12.07 7.09 -1.66
CA ILE A 43 -11.25 6.30 -0.75
C ILE A 43 -9.81 6.32 -1.24
N LEU A 44 -8.87 6.56 -0.33
CA LEU A 44 -7.44 6.29 -0.53
C LEU A 44 -7.09 5.01 0.23
N THR A 45 -6.35 4.10 -0.38
CA THR A 45 -5.74 2.98 0.34
C THR A 45 -4.25 3.16 0.49
N ASP A 46 -3.73 2.91 1.70
CA ASP A 46 -2.29 2.72 1.86
C ASP A 46 -1.83 1.41 1.18
N SER A 47 -0.51 1.23 1.05
CA SER A 47 0.05 0.00 0.46
C SER A 47 0.19 -1.16 1.46
N GLY A 48 -0.11 -0.94 2.74
CA GLY A 48 0.18 -1.88 3.83
C GLY A 48 1.67 -2.00 4.22
N GLY A 49 2.59 -1.35 3.51
CA GLY A 49 4.04 -1.45 3.76
C GLY A 49 4.45 -0.99 5.15
N TYR A 50 3.84 0.09 5.66
CA TYR A 50 4.12 0.62 6.99
C TYR A 50 3.61 -0.31 8.11
N GLN A 51 2.43 -0.92 7.96
CA GLN A 51 1.86 -1.83 8.94
C GLN A 51 2.71 -3.08 9.04
N VAL A 52 3.10 -3.64 7.89
CA VAL A 52 4.07 -4.74 7.85
C VAL A 52 5.38 -4.29 8.51
N TYR A 53 5.80 -3.04 8.33
CA TYR A 53 6.97 -2.48 9.02
C TYR A 53 6.84 -2.43 10.54
N SER A 54 5.69 -2.01 11.05
CA SER A 54 5.44 -1.84 12.48
C SER A 54 5.46 -3.15 13.28
N LEU A 55 5.32 -4.30 12.62
CA LEU A 55 5.32 -5.64 13.23
C LEU A 55 6.75 -6.17 13.51
N SER A 56 7.62 -5.32 14.05
CA SER A 56 9.04 -5.62 14.30
C SER A 56 9.25 -7.01 14.89
N GLY A 57 10.12 -7.81 14.25
CA GLY A 57 10.44 -9.20 14.65
C GLY A 57 9.62 -10.30 13.95
N ARG A 58 8.56 -9.96 13.20
CA ARG A 58 7.73 -10.93 12.46
C ARG A 58 7.78 -10.78 10.94
N ARG A 59 8.78 -10.07 10.42
CA ARG A 59 8.92 -9.81 8.98
C ARG A 59 10.31 -10.12 8.44
N LYS A 60 10.37 -10.47 7.16
CA LYS A 60 11.61 -10.59 6.37
C LYS A 60 11.42 -9.86 5.05
N ILE A 61 12.24 -8.85 4.81
CA ILE A 61 12.25 -8.05 3.58
C ILE A 61 13.35 -8.58 2.67
N ASN A 62 13.05 -8.73 1.39
CA ASN A 62 14.02 -9.00 0.33
C ASN A 62 13.61 -8.27 -0.95
N GLU A 63 14.33 -8.45 -2.05
CA GLU A 63 14.03 -7.77 -3.31
C GLU A 63 12.63 -8.14 -3.87
N GLU A 64 12.16 -9.36 -3.63
CA GLU A 64 10.87 -9.83 -4.13
C GLU A 64 9.68 -9.20 -3.39
N GLY A 65 9.86 -8.88 -2.10
CA GLY A 65 8.83 -8.27 -1.27
C GLY A 65 9.07 -8.51 0.22
N VAL A 66 7.97 -8.65 0.97
CA VAL A 66 7.99 -8.80 2.42
C VAL A 66 7.17 -10.00 2.85
N VAL A 67 7.81 -10.95 3.52
CA VAL A 67 7.14 -12.02 4.25
C VAL A 67 6.82 -11.53 5.65
N PHE A 68 5.60 -11.73 6.13
CA PHE A 68 5.20 -11.37 7.50
C PHE A 68 4.23 -12.37 8.11
N LYS A 69 4.11 -12.36 9.44
CA LYS A 69 3.07 -13.12 10.15
C LYS A 69 1.90 -12.23 10.56
N SER A 70 0.68 -12.71 10.31
CA SER A 70 -0.56 -12.09 10.76
C SER A 70 -0.56 -11.90 12.28
N HIS A 71 -1.03 -10.73 12.73
CA HIS A 71 -1.21 -10.46 14.17
C HIS A 71 -2.49 -11.11 14.72
N ILE A 72 -3.38 -11.60 13.85
CA ILE A 72 -4.66 -12.19 14.23
C ILE A 72 -4.50 -13.66 14.61
N ASP A 73 -3.80 -14.44 13.77
CA ASP A 73 -3.72 -15.90 13.88
C ASP A 73 -2.29 -16.46 13.70
N GLY A 74 -1.30 -15.61 13.44
CA GLY A 74 0.09 -16.01 13.24
C GLY A 74 0.40 -16.65 11.89
N SER A 75 -0.57 -16.73 10.98
CA SER A 75 -0.39 -17.25 9.61
C SER A 75 0.65 -16.43 8.83
N SER A 76 1.38 -17.08 7.93
CA SER A 76 2.43 -16.44 7.13
C SER A 76 1.88 -15.93 5.81
N HIS A 77 2.19 -14.68 5.48
CA HIS A 77 1.78 -14.00 4.27
C HIS A 77 2.98 -13.39 3.55
N PHE A 78 2.80 -13.08 2.27
CA PHE A 78 3.82 -12.45 1.43
C PHE A 78 3.21 -11.29 0.64
N PHE A 79 3.76 -10.09 0.79
CA PHE A 79 3.43 -8.92 0.00
C PHE A 79 4.55 -8.63 -0.99
N SER A 80 4.21 -8.58 -2.27
CA SER A 80 5.07 -8.11 -3.35
C SER A 80 4.50 -6.82 -3.92
N PRO A 81 5.30 -6.01 -4.64
CA PRO A 81 4.80 -4.87 -5.41
C PRO A 81 3.56 -5.21 -6.24
N GLU A 82 3.56 -6.34 -6.95
CA GLU A 82 2.46 -6.77 -7.82
C GLU A 82 1.20 -7.12 -7.02
N ASN A 83 1.31 -8.02 -6.04
CA ASN A 83 0.11 -8.52 -5.35
C ASN A 83 -0.54 -7.45 -4.46
N VAL A 84 0.22 -6.45 -3.99
CA VAL A 84 -0.32 -5.30 -3.27
C VAL A 84 -1.11 -4.39 -4.22
N MET A 85 -0.69 -4.26 -5.48
CA MET A 85 -1.48 -3.55 -6.50
C MET A 85 -2.78 -4.29 -6.81
N GLU A 86 -2.74 -5.62 -6.97
CA GLU A 86 -3.95 -6.44 -7.17
C GLU A 86 -4.90 -6.38 -5.97
N THR A 87 -4.32 -6.36 -4.76
CA THR A 87 -5.06 -6.21 -3.50
C THR A 87 -5.81 -4.89 -3.48
N GLN A 88 -5.13 -3.76 -3.74
CA GLN A 88 -5.77 -2.44 -3.77
C GLN A 88 -6.77 -2.30 -4.93
N ARG A 89 -6.54 -2.95 -6.07
CA ARG A 89 -7.52 -3.07 -7.18
C ARG A 89 -8.78 -3.80 -6.76
N THR A 90 -8.65 -4.84 -5.95
CA THR A 90 -9.77 -5.64 -5.42
C THR A 90 -10.49 -4.94 -4.27
N ILE A 91 -9.77 -4.20 -3.43
CA ILE A 91 -10.40 -3.30 -2.46
C ILE A 91 -11.22 -2.23 -3.20
N GLY A 92 -10.73 -1.74 -4.34
CA GLY A 92 -11.48 -0.86 -5.23
C GLY A 92 -11.55 0.59 -4.75
N ALA A 93 -10.46 1.11 -4.18
CA ALA A 93 -10.34 2.50 -3.74
C ALA A 93 -10.00 3.46 -4.91
N ASP A 94 -10.38 4.73 -4.84
CA ASP A 94 -10.10 5.70 -5.91
C ASP A 94 -8.62 6.09 -6.04
N ILE A 95 -7.88 6.08 -4.93
CA ILE A 95 -6.44 6.35 -4.90
C ILE A 95 -5.72 5.17 -4.26
N ILE A 96 -4.73 4.62 -4.97
CA ILE A 96 -3.92 3.51 -4.51
C ILE A 96 -2.45 3.94 -4.38
N MET A 97 -1.79 3.51 -3.31
CA MET A 97 -0.41 3.89 -3.00
C MET A 97 0.57 2.83 -3.48
N ALA A 98 1.72 3.24 -4.01
CA ALA A 98 2.81 2.33 -4.36
C ALA A 98 3.28 1.51 -3.15
N PHE A 99 3.64 0.25 -3.38
CA PHE A 99 4.30 -0.54 -2.34
C PHE A 99 5.75 -0.09 -2.21
N ASP A 100 6.15 0.24 -0.98
CA ASP A 100 7.44 0.83 -0.66
C ASP A 100 8.10 0.13 0.53
N GLU A 101 9.40 0.37 0.68
CA GLU A 101 10.14 -0.05 1.87
C GLU A 101 10.31 1.14 2.80
N CYS A 102 9.60 1.11 3.94
CA CYS A 102 9.66 2.17 4.93
C CYS A 102 11.01 2.14 5.65
N THR A 103 11.86 3.14 5.36
CA THR A 103 13.16 3.28 6.03
C THR A 103 12.97 3.47 7.54
N PRO A 104 13.66 2.71 8.41
CA PRO A 104 13.62 2.94 9.85
C PRO A 104 14.23 4.28 10.23
N TYR A 105 13.83 4.81 11.39
CA TYR A 105 14.40 6.02 11.98
C TYR A 105 14.77 5.79 13.45
N PRO A 106 15.98 6.17 13.89
CA PRO A 106 17.11 6.65 13.07
C PRO A 106 17.73 5.53 12.22
N CYS A 107 18.36 5.88 11.10
CA CYS A 107 19.15 4.96 10.27
C CYS A 107 20.37 5.68 9.69
N ASP A 108 21.40 4.92 9.29
CA ASP A 108 22.55 5.49 8.59
C ASP A 108 22.21 5.85 7.13
N TYR A 109 23.03 6.72 6.55
CA TYR A 109 22.87 7.21 5.18
C TYR A 109 22.86 6.08 4.14
N ASN A 110 23.76 5.10 4.29
CA ASN A 110 23.85 4.00 3.32
C ASN A 110 22.63 3.09 3.40
N TYR A 111 22.07 2.88 4.60
CA TYR A 111 20.79 2.19 4.75
C TYR A 111 19.67 2.96 4.06
N ALA A 112 19.51 4.26 4.35
CA ALA A 112 18.47 5.09 3.73
C ALA A 112 18.57 5.07 2.21
N LYS A 113 19.79 5.15 1.66
CA LYS A 113 20.04 5.09 0.22
C LYS A 113 19.64 3.74 -0.38
N ARG A 114 19.99 2.61 0.25
CA ARG A 114 19.61 1.27 -0.22
C ARG A 114 18.09 1.07 -0.19
N SER A 115 17.46 1.49 0.90
CA SER A 115 16.00 1.47 1.11
C SER A 115 15.25 2.28 0.03
N MET A 116 15.68 3.52 -0.21
CA MET A 116 15.13 4.37 -1.26
C MET A 116 15.27 3.73 -2.65
N HIS A 117 16.44 3.17 -2.99
CA HIS A 117 16.63 2.49 -4.27
C HIS A 117 15.78 1.20 -4.41
N MET A 118 15.51 0.49 -3.31
CA MET A 118 14.56 -0.63 -3.32
C MET A 118 13.15 -0.14 -3.63
N THR A 119 12.73 0.96 -2.98
CA THR A 119 11.44 1.62 -3.26
C THR A 119 11.33 2.03 -4.73
N HIS A 120 12.38 2.55 -5.37
CA HIS A 120 12.39 2.87 -6.81
C HIS A 120 12.20 1.65 -7.71
N ARG A 121 12.86 0.52 -7.37
CA ARG A 121 12.70 -0.74 -8.12
C ARG A 121 11.29 -1.31 -7.95
N TRP A 122 10.75 -1.26 -6.73
CA TRP A 122 9.37 -1.67 -6.44
C TRP A 122 8.34 -0.77 -7.10
N LEU A 123 8.56 0.53 -7.15
CA LEU A 123 7.72 1.47 -7.89
C LEU A 123 7.62 1.10 -9.36
N LYS A 124 8.75 0.80 -10.01
CA LYS A 124 8.76 0.35 -11.41
C LYS A 124 7.96 -0.95 -11.61
N ARG A 125 8.08 -1.89 -10.66
CA ARG A 125 7.28 -3.13 -10.67
C ARG A 125 5.78 -2.84 -10.53
N CYS A 126 5.39 -1.95 -9.61
CA CYS A 126 4.00 -1.51 -9.44
C CYS A 126 3.44 -0.92 -10.74
N VAL A 127 4.16 0.03 -11.35
CA VAL A 127 3.74 0.68 -12.61
C VAL A 127 3.58 -0.34 -13.73
N ASN A 128 4.62 -1.15 -13.99
CA ASN A 128 4.61 -2.16 -15.05
C ASN A 128 3.48 -3.20 -14.88
N HIS A 129 3.09 -3.48 -13.63
CA HIS A 129 2.02 -4.42 -13.33
C HIS A 129 0.64 -3.77 -13.49
N LEU A 130 0.45 -2.54 -13.00
CA LEU A 130 -0.80 -1.79 -13.15
C LEU A 130 -1.15 -1.48 -14.61
N GLU A 131 -0.15 -1.36 -15.50
CA GLU A 131 -0.37 -1.25 -16.95
C GLU A 131 -1.05 -2.49 -17.56
N LYS A 132 -0.91 -3.66 -16.92
CA LYS A 132 -1.42 -4.95 -17.42
C LYS A 132 -2.70 -5.38 -16.73
N VAL A 133 -2.96 -4.88 -15.52
CA VAL A 133 -4.12 -5.26 -14.71
C VAL A 133 -5.31 -4.35 -15.02
N PRO A 134 -6.45 -4.90 -15.46
CA PRO A 134 -7.62 -4.10 -15.76
C PRO A 134 -8.19 -3.46 -14.48
N PHE A 135 -8.85 -2.32 -14.67
CA PHE A 135 -9.63 -1.70 -13.60
C PHE A 135 -10.82 -2.58 -13.19
N LYS A 136 -11.19 -2.54 -11.92
CA LYS A 136 -12.38 -3.20 -11.37
C LYS A 136 -13.48 -2.17 -11.10
N TYR A 137 -14.72 -2.66 -10.94
CA TYR A 137 -15.87 -1.86 -10.50
C TYR A 137 -16.19 -0.63 -11.36
N GLY A 138 -15.82 -0.65 -12.64
CA GLY A 138 -16.24 0.35 -13.64
C GLY A 138 -15.60 1.74 -13.52
N HIS A 139 -14.55 1.91 -12.71
CA HIS A 139 -13.85 3.20 -12.55
C HIS A 139 -12.33 3.04 -12.58
N LYS A 140 -11.61 4.12 -12.89
CA LYS A 140 -10.15 4.14 -12.85
C LYS A 140 -9.68 4.53 -11.45
N GLN A 141 -8.57 3.95 -11.01
CA GLN A 141 -7.91 4.36 -9.76
C GLN A 141 -6.66 5.19 -10.09
N ALA A 142 -6.46 6.28 -9.36
CA ALA A 142 -5.23 7.05 -9.37
C ALA A 142 -4.12 6.30 -8.61
N PHE A 143 -2.88 6.43 -9.06
CA PHE A 143 -1.73 5.73 -8.47
C PHE A 143 -0.69 6.73 -7.96
N PHE A 144 -0.38 6.67 -6.67
CA PHE A 144 0.50 7.62 -6.00
C PHE A 144 1.82 6.95 -5.57
N PRO A 145 2.96 7.38 -6.12
CA PRO A 145 4.28 6.98 -5.64
C PRO A 145 4.60 7.53 -4.24
N ILE A 146 5.58 6.90 -3.56
CA ILE A 146 6.04 7.33 -2.23
C ILE A 146 7.50 7.76 -2.30
N VAL A 147 7.77 9.02 -1.96
CA VAL A 147 9.12 9.55 -1.87
C VAL A 147 9.79 9.05 -0.58
N GLN A 148 10.97 8.44 -0.72
CA GLN A 148 11.80 7.98 0.41
C GLN A 148 13.09 8.80 0.54
N GLY A 149 13.97 8.43 1.47
CA GLY A 149 15.26 9.11 1.70
C GLY A 149 15.51 9.54 3.15
N SER A 150 14.67 9.11 4.10
CA SER A 150 14.80 9.45 5.52
C SER A 150 14.91 10.97 5.74
N THR A 151 15.81 11.43 6.62
CA THR A 151 16.09 12.85 6.90
C THR A 151 17.16 13.45 5.97
N TYR A 152 17.66 12.69 4.99
CA TYR A 152 18.74 13.12 4.10
C TYR A 152 18.18 13.86 2.88
N LYS A 153 18.46 15.17 2.81
CA LYS A 153 17.92 16.08 1.79
C LYS A 153 18.26 15.66 0.35
N ASP A 154 19.48 15.21 0.12
CA ASP A 154 19.97 14.75 -1.18
C ASP A 154 19.26 13.47 -1.64
N LEU A 155 19.05 12.50 -0.74
CA LEU A 155 18.26 11.30 -1.03
C LEU A 155 16.79 11.64 -1.30
N ARG A 156 16.19 12.54 -0.51
CA ARG A 156 14.82 13.02 -0.74
C ARG A 156 14.66 13.68 -2.10
N LYS A 157 15.61 14.52 -2.51
CA LYS A 157 15.63 15.14 -3.84
C LYS A 157 15.74 14.07 -4.93
N GLN A 158 16.70 13.16 -4.81
CA GLN A 158 16.87 12.06 -5.76
C GLN A 158 15.60 11.22 -5.91
N SER A 159 14.90 10.96 -4.81
CA SER A 159 13.66 10.17 -4.85
C SER A 159 12.46 10.91 -5.44
N ALA A 160 12.45 12.24 -5.43
CA ALA A 160 11.37 13.03 -6.00
C ALA A 160 11.56 13.27 -7.51
N GLU A 161 12.80 13.21 -8.00
CA GLU A 161 13.15 13.38 -9.41
C GLU A 161 13.08 12.07 -10.23
N TYR A 162 12.97 10.92 -9.56
CA TYR A 162 12.83 9.59 -10.16
C TYR A 162 11.39 9.31 -10.60
#